data_AF-A0A2G9M0Q9-F1
#
_entry.id   AF-A0A2G9M0Q9-F1
#
_cell.length_a   1.000
_cell.length_b   1.000
_cell.length_c   1.000
_cell.angle_alpha   90.00
_cell.angle_beta   90.00
_cell.angle_gamma   90.00
#
_symmetry.space_group_name_H-M   'P 1'
#
loop_
_entity.id
_entity.type
_entity.pdbx_description
1 polymer ?
#
loop_
_entity_poly.entity_id
_entity_poly.type
_entity_poly.pdbx_seq_one_letter_code
_entity_poly.pdbx_strand_id
1 'polypeptide(L)'
;MPEDISSKLAVEPVLRTALLSLIATGVVRTSSEALDFFSRTLWARQFGDMGYLQSIILKTVTMLKEWGFVTSDSVECSSESIDQGFIDADMLQGNEQIAPTLIGKRVAELYIDPL
;
A
#
# COMPACT_ATOMS: atom_id res chain seq x y z
N MET A 1 30.91 23.49 3.86
CA MET A 1 30.78 22.24 3.09
C MET A 1 29.31 22.09 2.74
N PRO A 2 28.96 21.58 1.55
CA PRO A 2 27.56 21.28 1.22
C PRO A 2 27.04 20.20 2.17
N GLU A 3 25.75 20.29 2.49
CA GLU A 3 25.04 19.33 3.34
C GLU A 3 24.65 18.06 2.58
N ASP A 4 24.63 16.93 3.26
CA ASP A 4 24.26 15.65 2.65
C ASP A 4 22.75 15.56 2.41
N ILE A 5 22.36 15.14 1.20
CA ILE A 5 20.94 14.98 0.82
C ILE A 5 20.43 13.64 1.38
N SER A 6 19.58 13.72 2.40
CA SER A 6 18.90 12.55 2.99
C SER A 6 17.43 12.44 2.55
N SER A 7 16.97 11.21 2.32
CA SER A 7 15.59 10.90 1.97
C SER A 7 14.67 11.05 3.18
N LYS A 8 13.64 11.90 3.07
CA LYS A 8 12.57 12.08 4.06
C LYS A 8 11.33 11.24 3.78
N LEU A 9 11.42 10.28 2.85
CA LEU A 9 10.31 9.39 2.50
C LEU A 9 9.92 8.45 3.66
N ALA A 10 10.91 8.14 4.51
CA ALA A 10 10.81 7.50 5.83
C ALA A 10 9.85 8.16 6.84
N VAL A 11 9.41 9.39 6.58
CA VAL A 11 8.56 10.15 7.50
C VAL A 11 7.12 9.64 7.34
N GLU A 12 6.57 9.07 8.41
CA GLU A 12 5.25 8.38 8.42
C GLU A 12 4.14 9.11 7.63
N PRO A 13 3.90 10.43 7.81
CA PRO A 13 2.93 11.19 7.01
C PRO A 13 3.08 11.07 5.48
N VAL A 14 4.32 11.15 4.99
CA VAL A 14 4.60 11.10 3.54
C VAL A 14 4.36 9.69 3.00
N LEU A 15 4.79 8.68 3.76
CA LEU A 15 4.60 7.29 3.38
C LEU A 15 3.12 6.91 3.33
N ARG A 16 2.31 7.39 4.29
CA ARG A 16 0.86 7.16 4.31
C ARG A 16 0.17 7.66 3.05
N THR A 17 0.41 8.92 2.71
CA THR A 17 -0.21 9.56 1.53
C THR A 17 0.25 8.86 0.24
N ALA A 18 1.55 8.56 0.13
CA ALA A 18 2.10 7.86 -1.02
C ALA A 18 1.51 6.44 -1.17
N LEU A 19 1.48 5.67 -0.08
CA LEU A 19 0.97 4.29 -0.08
C LEU A 19 -0.53 4.26 -0.41
N LEU A 20 -1.34 5.12 0.22
CA LEU A 20 -2.76 5.21 -0.09
C LEU A 20 -2.99 5.59 -1.57
N SER A 21 -2.17 6.48 -2.12
CA SER A 21 -2.25 6.85 -3.55
C SER A 21 -1.93 5.69 -4.49
N LEU A 22 -0.92 4.87 -4.16
CA LEU A 22 -0.55 3.69 -4.93
C LEU A 22 -1.67 2.64 -4.93
N ILE A 23 -2.32 2.44 -3.78
CA ILE A 23 -3.47 1.54 -3.65
C ILE A 23 -4.69 2.12 -4.39
N ALA A 24 -4.97 3.41 -4.23
CA ALA A 24 -6.11 4.09 -4.87
C ALA A 24 -6.04 4.10 -6.40
N THR A 25 -4.83 4.18 -6.95
CA THR A 25 -4.57 4.13 -8.40
C THR A 25 -4.47 2.70 -8.95
N GLY A 26 -4.45 1.70 -8.06
CA GLY A 26 -4.32 0.28 -8.44
C GLY A 26 -2.93 -0.11 -8.93
N VAL A 27 -1.91 0.71 -8.66
CA VAL A 27 -0.49 0.39 -8.96
C VAL A 27 0.01 -0.72 -8.04
N VAL A 28 -0.52 -0.77 -6.82
CA VAL A 28 -0.19 -1.77 -5.80
C VAL A 28 -1.49 -2.38 -5.29
N ARG A 29 -1.53 -3.71 -5.25
CA ARG A 29 -2.66 -4.53 -4.78
C ARG A 29 -2.26 -5.45 -3.62
N THR A 30 -0.97 -5.57 -3.31
CA THR A 30 -0.47 -6.37 -2.19
C THR A 30 0.64 -5.65 -1.42
N SER A 31 0.85 -6.02 -0.16
CA SER A 31 1.96 -5.51 0.64
C SER A 31 3.34 -5.86 0.05
N SER A 32 3.43 -6.98 -0.69
CA SER A 32 4.64 -7.40 -1.39
C SER A 32 4.96 -6.47 -2.56
N GLU A 33 3.96 -6.11 -3.36
CA GLU A 33 4.11 -5.13 -4.44
C GLU A 33 4.44 -3.74 -3.91
N ALA A 34 3.87 -3.34 -2.76
CA ALA A 34 4.26 -2.09 -2.10
C ALA A 34 5.76 -2.09 -1.78
N LEU A 35 6.25 -3.19 -1.20
CA LEU A 35 7.67 -3.34 -0.88
C LEU A 35 8.55 -3.31 -2.13
N ASP A 36 8.18 -4.03 -3.21
CA ASP A 36 8.93 -3.98 -4.48
C ASP A 36 8.97 -2.56 -5.05
N PHE A 37 7.86 -1.84 -5.03
CA PHE A 37 7.80 -0.45 -5.48
C PHE A 37 8.74 0.46 -4.68
N PHE A 38 8.65 0.40 -3.34
CA PHE A 38 9.47 1.24 -2.47
C PHE A 38 10.95 0.84 -2.47
N SER A 39 11.28 -0.43 -2.75
CA SER A 39 12.67 -0.92 -2.88
C SER A 39 13.46 -0.22 -4.00
N ARG A 40 12.77 0.35 -4.98
CA ARG A 40 13.37 1.06 -6.13
C ARG A 40 13.56 2.56 -5.86
N THR A 41 13.06 3.07 -4.73
CA THR A 41 13.12 4.50 -4.41
C THR A 41 14.50 4.92 -3.91
N LEU A 42 14.78 6.23 -3.92
CA LEU A 42 16.01 6.79 -3.35
C LEU A 42 16.17 6.42 -1.87
N TRP A 43 15.07 6.29 -1.13
CA TRP A 43 15.09 5.89 0.27
C TRP A 43 15.74 4.52 0.45
N ALA A 44 15.32 3.52 -0.32
CA ALA A 44 15.86 2.16 -0.23
C ALA A 44 17.35 2.12 -0.58
N ARG A 45 17.78 2.94 -1.56
CA ARG A 45 19.20 3.07 -1.93
C ARG A 45 20.06 3.74 -0.86
N GLN A 46 19.49 4.65 -0.06
CA GLN A 46 20.23 5.40 0.96
C GLN A 46 20.26 4.70 2.32
N PHE A 47 19.14 4.10 2.74
CA PHE A 47 19.03 3.46 4.06
C PHE A 47 19.48 2.00 4.04
N GLY A 48 19.29 1.27 2.95
CA GLY A 48 19.72 -0.14 2.80
C GLY A 48 19.01 -1.16 3.71
N ASP A 49 18.21 -0.72 4.68
CA ASP A 49 17.47 -1.58 5.60
C ASP A 49 16.06 -1.90 5.05
N MET A 50 16.00 -2.99 4.29
CA MET A 50 14.74 -3.52 3.74
C MET A 50 13.82 -4.08 4.83
N GLY A 51 14.36 -4.55 5.96
CA GLY A 51 13.56 -5.07 7.08
C GLY A 51 12.79 -3.96 7.77
N TYR A 52 13.45 -2.82 8.00
CA TYR A 52 12.80 -1.63 8.51
C TYR A 52 11.74 -1.10 7.55
N LEU A 53 12.03 -1.06 6.23
CA LEU A 53 11.05 -0.66 5.20
C LEU A 53 9.79 -1.52 5.22
N GLN A 54 9.98 -2.84 5.28
CA GLN A 54 8.87 -3.77 5.36
C GLN A 54 8.02 -3.51 6.62
N SER A 55 8.66 -3.27 7.76
CA SER A 55 7.96 -3.00 9.02
C SER A 55 7.12 -1.72 8.96
N ILE A 56 7.63 -0.65 8.37
CA ILE A 56 6.92 0.64 8.28
C ILE A 56 5.78 0.57 7.25
N ILE A 57 5.97 -0.14 6.12
CA ILE A 57 4.90 -0.38 5.14
C ILE A 57 3.77 -1.18 5.79
N LEU A 58 4.08 -2.30 6.45
CA LEU A 58 3.07 -3.13 7.13
C LEU A 58 2.31 -2.31 8.19
N LYS A 59 3.03 -1.55 9.02
CA LYS A 59 2.42 -0.64 10.01
C LYS A 59 1.46 0.36 9.36
N THR A 60 1.89 0.98 8.26
CA THR A 60 1.09 1.96 7.50
C THR A 60 -0.15 1.33 6.90
N VAL A 61 -0.04 0.13 6.30
CA VAL A 61 -1.20 -0.63 5.79
C VAL A 61 -2.19 -0.91 6.92
N THR A 62 -1.72 -1.35 8.08
CA THR A 62 -2.59 -1.60 9.25
C THR A 62 -3.33 -0.33 9.68
N MET A 63 -2.64 0.82 9.77
CA MET A 63 -3.28 2.11 10.08
C MET A 63 -4.38 2.47 9.07
N LEU A 64 -4.10 2.33 7.77
CA LEU A 64 -5.07 2.61 6.71
C LEU A 64 -6.29 1.69 6.76
N LYS A 65 -6.11 0.42 7.18
CA LYS A 65 -7.20 -0.52 7.44
C LYS A 65 -8.03 -0.10 8.65
N GLU A 66 -7.38 0.24 9.77
CA GLU A 66 -8.05 0.69 10.99
C GLU A 66 -8.89 1.95 10.78
N TRP A 67 -8.44 2.88 9.93
CA TRP A 67 -9.18 4.10 9.58
C TRP A 67 -10.24 3.89 8.50
N GLY A 68 -10.32 2.71 7.90
CA GLY A 68 -11.30 2.40 6.84
C GLY A 68 -10.99 3.02 5.48
N PHE A 69 -9.73 3.36 5.20
CA PHE A 69 -9.29 3.81 3.87
C PHE A 69 -8.94 2.64 2.93
N VAL A 70 -8.58 1.50 3.50
CA VAL A 70 -8.21 0.28 2.77
C VAL A 70 -8.98 -0.90 3.35
N THR A 71 -9.48 -1.78 2.48
CA THR A 71 -10.07 -3.06 2.85
C THR A 71 -9.16 -4.19 2.40
N SER A 72 -9.19 -5.30 3.13
CA SER A 72 -8.65 -6.56 2.65
C SER A 72 -9.76 -7.31 1.96
N ASP A 73 -9.60 -7.62 0.67
CA ASP A 73 -10.48 -8.60 0.02
C ASP A 73 -10.04 -9.99 0.46
N SER A 74 -10.29 -10.34 1.72
CA SER A 74 -10.51 -11.74 2.04
C SER A 74 -11.84 -12.08 1.40
N VAL A 75 -11.80 -12.91 0.37
CA VAL A 75 -12.97 -13.39 -0.36
C VAL A 75 -13.94 -14.06 0.63
N GLU A 76 -14.82 -13.27 1.26
CA GLU A 76 -16.07 -13.76 1.82
C GLU A 76 -17.00 -13.94 0.62
N CYS A 77 -16.80 -15.05 -0.09
CA CYS A 77 -17.81 -15.59 -1.00
C CYS A 77 -19.03 -15.98 -0.16
N SER A 78 -19.90 -15.01 0.16
CA SER A 78 -21.29 -15.31 0.42
C SER A 78 -21.82 -15.96 -0.86
N SER A 79 -22.14 -17.25 -0.71
CA SER A 79 -22.73 -18.09 -1.73
C SER A 79 -23.91 -17.36 -2.39
N GLU A 80 -23.80 -17.12 -3.69
CA GLU A 80 -24.84 -17.29 -4.71
C GLU A 80 -24.54 -16.39 -5.91
N SER A 81 -23.89 -16.96 -6.92
CA SER A 81 -24.16 -16.80 -8.37
C SER A 81 -22.92 -17.22 -9.14
N ILE A 82 -23.06 -18.26 -9.96
CA ILE A 82 -22.04 -18.77 -10.86
C ILE A 82 -21.80 -17.73 -11.96
N ASP A 83 -20.68 -17.03 -11.87
CA ASP A 83 -19.92 -16.61 -13.04
C ASP A 83 -18.46 -16.80 -12.63
N GLN A 84 -17.76 -17.79 -13.22
CA GLN A 84 -16.31 -17.93 -13.02
C GLN A 84 -15.62 -16.80 -13.79
N GLY A 85 -15.80 -15.59 -13.31
CA GLY A 85 -15.06 -14.42 -13.74
C GLY A 85 -13.58 -14.67 -13.50
N PHE A 86 -12.76 -14.31 -14.48
CA PHE A 86 -11.31 -14.43 -14.49
C PHE A 86 -10.72 -14.17 -13.10
N ILE A 87 -10.25 -15.24 -12.44
CA ILE A 87 -9.49 -15.12 -11.19
C ILE A 87 -8.06 -14.78 -11.60
N ASP A 88 -7.59 -13.60 -11.17
CA ASP A 88 -6.19 -13.21 -11.36
C ASP A 88 -5.30 -14.30 -10.74
N ALA A 89 -4.33 -14.82 -11.51
CA ALA A 89 -3.44 -15.91 -11.07
C ALA A 89 -2.66 -15.56 -9.79
N ASP A 90 -2.54 -14.27 -9.47
CA ASP A 90 -1.92 -13.77 -8.24
C ASP A 90 -2.72 -14.14 -6.98
N MET A 91 -4.05 -14.34 -7.07
CA MET A 91 -4.88 -14.85 -5.95
C MET A 91 -4.48 -16.26 -5.51
N LEU A 92 -3.85 -17.06 -6.37
CA LEU A 92 -3.35 -18.39 -6.03
C LEU A 92 -2.07 -18.34 -5.18
N GLN A 93 -1.36 -17.20 -5.16
CA GLN A 93 -0.11 -17.05 -4.39
C GLN A 93 -0.35 -16.78 -2.90
N GLY A 94 -1.61 -16.67 -2.46
CA GLY A 94 -1.95 -16.50 -1.04
C GLY A 94 -1.61 -15.12 -0.48
N ASN A 95 -1.36 -14.13 -1.34
CA ASN A 95 -1.15 -12.75 -0.91
C ASN A 95 -2.50 -12.09 -0.59
N GLU A 96 -2.56 -11.44 0.57
CA GLU A 96 -3.70 -10.64 0.97
C GLU A 96 -3.85 -9.47 -0.02
N GLN A 97 -4.98 -9.44 -0.75
CA GLN A 97 -5.29 -8.33 -1.63
C GLN A 97 -5.82 -7.16 -0.82
N ILE A 98 -5.26 -5.98 -1.10
CA ILE A 98 -5.64 -4.71 -0.50
C ILE A 98 -6.30 -3.83 -1.56
N ALA A 99 -7.50 -3.35 -1.25
CA ALA A 99 -8.28 -2.48 -2.11
C ALA A 99 -8.64 -1.17 -1.41
N PRO A 100 -8.67 -0.02 -2.11
CA PRO A 100 -9.08 1.25 -1.52
C PRO A 100 -10.59 1.27 -1.27
N THR A 101 -11.02 1.88 -0.17
CA THR A 101 -12.44 2.19 0.02
C THR A 101 -12.85 3.44 -0.79
N LEU A 102 -14.15 3.69 -0.91
CA LEU A 102 -14.66 4.90 -1.56
C LEU A 102 -14.07 6.17 -0.93
N ILE A 103 -13.96 6.21 0.40
CA ILE A 103 -13.38 7.35 1.11
C ILE A 103 -11.86 7.41 0.92
N GLY A 104 -11.15 6.27 0.97
CA GLY A 104 -9.71 6.21 0.72
C GLY A 104 -9.34 6.73 -0.66
N LYS A 105 -10.14 6.38 -1.67
CA LYS A 105 -9.97 6.89 -3.03
C LYS A 105 -10.12 8.41 -3.10
N ARG A 106 -11.13 8.98 -2.44
CA ARG A 106 -11.34 10.44 -2.39
C ARG A 106 -10.22 11.17 -1.67
N VAL A 107 -9.72 10.63 -0.57
CA VAL A 107 -8.61 11.23 0.18
C VAL A 107 -7.34 11.27 -0.67
N ALA A 108 -7.03 10.18 -1.39
CA ALA A 108 -5.92 10.14 -2.34
C ALA A 108 -6.09 11.13 -3.50
N GLU A 109 -7.28 11.21 -4.09
CA GLU A 109 -7.59 12.14 -5.19
C GLU A 109 -7.43 13.62 -4.77
N LEU A 110 -7.74 13.94 -3.51
CA LEU A 110 -7.62 15.29 -2.96
C LEU A 110 -6.22 15.61 -2.42
N TYR A 111 -5.30 14.63 -2.42
CA TYR A 111 -3.94 14.75 -1.90
C TYR A 111 -3.89 15.22 -0.44
N ILE A 112 -4.83 14.70 0.36
CA ILE A 112 -4.94 14.97 1.80
C ILE A 112 -4.28 13.81 2.55
N ASP A 113 -3.56 14.12 3.62
CA ASP A 113 -2.95 13.09 4.46
C ASP A 113 -4.03 12.33 5.25
N PRO A 114 -4.10 10.99 5.15
CA PRO A 114 -4.91 10.18 6.06
C PRO A 114 -4.27 10.25 7.46
N LEU A 115 -4.95 10.96 8.35
CA LEU A 115 -4.51 11.53 9.63
C LEU A 115 -3.74 10.60 10.58
#